data_AF-A0A2M7PTX5-F1
#
_entry.id   AF-A0A2M7PTX5-F1
#
_cell.length_a   1.000
_cell.length_b   1.000
_cell.length_c   1.000
_cell.angle_alpha   90.00
_cell.angle_beta   90.00
_cell.angle_gamma   90.00
#
_symmetry.space_group_name_H-M   'P 1'
#
loop_
_entity.id
_entity.type
_entity.pdbx_description
1 polymer ?
#
loop_
_entity_poly.entity_id
_entity_poly.type
_entity_poly.pdbx_seq_one_letter_code
_entity_poly.pdbx_strand_id
1 'polypeptide(L)' 'DYNEMLSMHEENKADATIALFELSDITKVPSFGIGVIDDNDRIVSFQEKPKVE' A
#
# COMPACT_ATOMS: atom_id res chain seq x y z
N ASP A 1 13.33 -3.75 -8.00
CA ASP A 1 13.51 -3.16 -9.35
C ASP A 1 12.27 -2.31 -9.63
N TYR A 2 12.40 -1.12 -10.20
CA TYR A 2 11.23 -0.29 -10.52
C TYR A 2 10.51 -0.75 -11.79
N ASN A 3 11.15 -1.55 -12.64
CA ASN A 3 10.55 -2.04 -13.87
C ASN A 3 9.32 -2.90 -13.61
N GLU A 4 9.35 -3.75 -12.59
CA GLU A 4 8.21 -4.58 -12.18
C GLU A 4 7.00 -3.73 -11.74
N MET A 5 7.26 -2.67 -10.96
CA MET A 5 6.22 -1.73 -10.52
C MET A 5 5.61 -0.97 -11.72
N LEU A 6 6.42 -0.57 -12.68
CA LEU A 6 5.97 0.10 -13.90
C LEU A 6 5.11 -0.82 -14.78
N SER A 7 5.54 -2.06 -15.00
CA SER A 7 4.75 -3.05 -15.75
C SER A 7 3.41 -3.30 -15.08
N MET A 8 3.38 -3.50 -13.76
CA MET A 8 2.13 -3.68 -13.02
C MET A 8 1.21 -2.45 -13.12
N HIS A 9 1.77 -1.24 -13.06
CA HIS A 9 1.01 0.01 -13.19
C HIS A 9 0.33 0.11 -14.57
N GLU A 10 1.08 -0.15 -15.63
CA GLU A 10 0.59 -0.09 -17.02
C GLU A 10 -0.44 -1.18 -17.32
N GLU A 11 -0.18 -2.43 -16.90
CA GLU A 11 -1.09 -3.57 -17.11
C GLU A 11 -2.43 -3.37 -16.40
N ASN A 12 -2.41 -2.89 -15.16
CA ASN A 12 -3.61 -2.64 -14.37
C ASN A 12 -4.32 -1.33 -14.73
N LYS A 13 -3.69 -0.48 -15.56
CA LYS A 13 -4.17 0.86 -15.93
C LYS A 13 -4.58 1.67 -14.70
N ALA A 14 -3.75 1.61 -13.66
CA ALA A 14 -4.01 2.29 -12.40
C ALA A 14 -3.78 3.79 -12.55
N ASP A 15 -4.56 4.63 -11.86
CA ASP A 15 -4.28 6.08 -11.80
C ASP A 15 -2.98 6.36 -11.03
N ALA A 16 -2.67 5.50 -10.05
CA ALA A 16 -1.45 5.53 -9.27
C ALA A 16 -1.13 4.13 -8.74
N THR A 17 0.15 3.85 -8.49
CA THR A 17 0.63 2.61 -7.87
C THR A 17 1.48 2.96 -6.66
N ILE A 18 1.18 2.34 -5.52
CA ILE A 18 1.89 2.56 -4.25
C ILE A 18 2.55 1.25 -3.85
N ALA A 19 3.86 1.28 -3.61
CA ALA A 19 4.56 0.14 -3.03
C ALA A 19 4.26 0.06 -1.53
N LEU A 20 3.67 -1.06 -1.11
CA LEU A 20 3.40 -1.36 0.29
C LEU A 20 4.35 -2.47 0.76
N PHE A 21 4.55 -2.54 2.08
CA PHE A 21 5.24 -3.65 2.72
C PHE A 21 4.48 -4.04 3.99
N GLU A 22 4.53 -5.31 4.35
CA GLU A 22 3.93 -5.79 5.58
C GLU A 22 4.73 -5.29 6.79
N LEU A 23 4.01 -4.78 7.79
CA LEU A 23 4.62 -4.42 9.07
C LEU A 23 4.74 -5.66 9.93
N SER A 24 5.97 -6.00 10.31
CA SER A 24 6.24 -7.06 11.29
C SER A 24 5.96 -6.65 12.74
N ASP A 25 5.82 -5.35 13.01
CA ASP A 25 5.61 -4.76 14.32
C ASP A 25 4.49 -3.71 14.28
N ILE A 26 3.35 -4.05 14.88
CA ILE A 26 2.15 -3.21 14.90
C ILE A 26 2.36 -1.90 15.68
N THR A 27 3.33 -1.85 16.60
CA THR A 27 3.59 -0.62 17.38
C THR A 27 4.09 0.53 16.52
N LYS A 28 4.59 0.24 15.32
CA LYS A 28 5.06 1.24 14.35
C LYS A 28 3.97 1.83 13.48
N VAL A 29 2.75 1.30 13.52
CA VAL A 29 1.60 1.76 12.74
C VAL A 29 1.40 3.28 12.77
N PRO A 30 1.50 3.99 13.91
CA PRO A 30 1.32 5.44 13.96
C PRO A 30 2.38 6.25 13.18
N SER A 31 3.45 5.61 12.73
CA SER A 31 4.55 6.25 11.98
C SER A 31 4.40 6.16 10.46
N PHE A 32 3.49 5.32 9.95
CA PHE A 32 3.36 5.02 8.53
C PHE A 32 1.96 5.29 7.99
N GLY A 33 1.85 5.42 6.67
CA GLY A 33 0.59 5.29 5.96
C GLY A 33 0.20 3.82 5.83
N ILE A 34 -1.01 3.48 6.27
CA ILE A 34 -1.51 2.11 6.27
C ILE A 34 -2.53 1.95 5.15
N GLY A 35 -2.20 1.08 4.19
CA GLY A 35 -3.09 0.67 3.11
C GLY A 35 -3.76 -0.67 3.43
N VAL A 36 -5.03 -0.80 3.07
CA VAL A 36 -5.75 -2.09 3.01
C VAL A 36 -5.96 -2.41 1.55
N ILE A 37 -5.58 -3.63 1.15
CA ILE A 37 -5.73 -4.14 -0.22
C ILE A 37 -6.79 -5.23 -0.29
N ASP A 38 -7.41 -5.39 -1.45
CA ASP A 38 -8.25 -6.56 -1.77
C ASP A 38 -7.41 -7.71 -2.36
N ASP A 39 -8.06 -8.81 -2.73
CA ASP A 39 -7.42 -10.00 -3.31
C ASP A 39 -6.78 -9.75 -4.70
N ASN A 40 -7.00 -8.59 -5.31
CA ASN A 40 -6.45 -8.19 -6.61
C ASN A 40 -5.44 -7.02 -6.48
N ASP A 41 -4.85 -6.86 -5.29
CA ASP A 41 -3.86 -5.82 -4.96
C ASP A 41 -4.37 -4.38 -5.16
N ARG A 42 -5.70 -4.17 -5.14
CA ARG A 42 -6.27 -2.82 -5.20
C ARG A 42 -6.38 -2.24 -3.80
N ILE A 43 -5.87 -1.02 -3.62
CA ILE A 43 -6.05 -0.29 -2.36
C ILE A 43 -7.51 0.12 -2.21
N VAL A 44 -8.18 -0.45 -1.21
CA VAL A 44 -9.60 -0.18 -0.89
C VAL A 44 -9.75 0.84 0.25
N SER A 45 -8.72 1.03 1.07
CA SER A 45 -8.67 2.04 2.12
C SER A 45 -7.24 2.44 2.42
N PHE A 46 -7.03 3.72 2.76
CA PHE A 46 -5.73 4.25 3.16
C PHE A 46 -5.87 5.22 4.32
N GLN A 47 -5.03 5.07 5.34
CA GLN A 47 -4.98 5.96 6.50
C GLN A 47 -3.55 6.44 6.74
N GLU A 48 -3.32 7.74 6.67
CA GLU A 48 -2.01 8.33 6.96
C GLU A 48 -1.81 8.45 8.48
N LYS A 49 -0.80 7.77 9.03
CA LYS A 49 -0.43 7.79 10.46
C LYS A 49 -1.63 7.61 11.39
N PRO A 50 -2.32 6.48 11.31
CA PRO A 50 -3.51 6.25 12.13
C PRO A 50 -3.15 6.20 13.62
N LYS A 51 -4.06 6.71 14.44
CA LYS A 51 -3.98 6.53 15.89
C LYS A 51 -4.50 5.14 16.22
N VAL A 52 -3.69 4.34 16.90
CA VAL A 52 -4.12 3.09 17.51
C VAL A 52 -4.60 3.46 18.92
N GLU A 53 -5.91 3.40 19.15
CA GLU A 53 -6.51 3.60 20.49
C GLU A 53 -6.49 2.32 21.31
#